data_AF-A0A0B2QY16-F1
#
_entry.id   AF-A0A0B2QY16-F1
#
_cell.length_a   1.000
_cell.length_b   1.000
_cell.length_c   1.000
_cell.angle_alpha   90.00
_cell.angle_beta   90.00
_cell.angle_gamma   90.00
#
_symmetry.space_group_name_H-M   'P 1'
#
loop_
_entity.id
_entity.type
_entity.pdbx_description
1 polymer ?
#
loop_
_entity_poly.entity_id
_entity_poly.type
_entity_poly.pdbx_seq_one_letter_code
_entity_poly.pdbx_strand_id
1 'polypeptide(L)'
;MEMEAKTKGLLLSDVEVKKIVCSKDERIYCNNCKTSITDFHRSCPSCSYDLCLTCCREIRCNFLSGEIVEQCVVVSNAHSHGGEPLDPHSCKKESSDICLESSSLRPEHLWKAMKNGAIPCSPKDNGGCGYEYLELKCIFPQNWISKLREKVKRLIKVHGLEDKPTVSAWCSSCFKSHDEIGSINENLRKAATREGSSDNYLYCPSASDVKYGDLEHFQGHWIKGEPVIVRNALELTSGLSWEPMVMWRAMRELTYHGSKHLNVKAIDCLDWCEGYSEGRAHCDSWPEMLKLKDWPPSNLFEQKLPRHGIEFISALPYKEYTHPRTGFLNMATKLPEKSLKPDLGPKTYIAYGFADELGHGDSVAKLHCDMSDAVGSLKFIAWHGRNLWLGLFLRVTCHLQGSNCSNESN
;
A
#
# COMPACT_ATOMS: atom_id res chain seq x y z
N MET A 1 -17.33 14.48 -9.13
CA MET A 1 -18.08 15.48 -9.92
C MET A 1 -19.56 15.48 -9.53
N GLU A 2 -20.26 14.34 -9.58
CA GLU A 2 -21.68 14.24 -9.15
C GLU A 2 -21.94 14.77 -7.74
N MET A 3 -21.11 14.38 -6.77
CA MET A 3 -21.22 14.91 -5.40
C MET A 3 -21.05 16.43 -5.33
N GLU A 4 -20.22 17.02 -6.20
CA GLU A 4 -20.01 18.47 -6.25
C GLU A 4 -21.23 19.16 -6.86
N ALA A 5 -21.80 18.59 -7.92
CA ALA A 5 -23.05 19.02 -8.55
C ALA A 5 -24.19 19.03 -7.52
N LYS A 6 -24.35 17.92 -6.78
CA LYS A 6 -25.36 17.79 -5.71
C LYS A 6 -25.18 18.81 -4.60
N THR A 7 -23.95 19.02 -4.12
CA THR A 7 -23.68 19.99 -3.05
C THR A 7 -23.96 21.43 -3.50
N LYS A 8 -23.67 21.78 -4.75
CA LYS A 8 -23.89 23.13 -5.31
C LYS A 8 -25.28 23.34 -5.93
N GLY A 9 -26.08 22.28 -6.08
CA GLY A 9 -27.37 22.34 -6.78
C GLY A 9 -27.23 22.62 -8.29
N LEU A 10 -26.12 22.19 -8.90
CA LEU A 10 -25.81 22.43 -10.31
C LEU A 10 -26.02 21.15 -11.15
N LEU A 11 -26.16 21.32 -12.47
CA LEU A 11 -26.03 20.20 -13.41
C LEU A 11 -24.56 19.76 -13.50
N LEU A 12 -24.34 18.49 -13.86
CA LEU A 12 -22.98 17.93 -13.95
C LEU A 12 -22.10 18.68 -14.97
N SER A 13 -22.70 19.18 -16.06
CA SER A 13 -22.04 19.97 -17.10
C SER A 13 -21.52 21.31 -16.60
N ASP A 14 -22.14 21.87 -15.56
CA ASP A 14 -21.93 23.24 -15.10
C ASP A 14 -20.97 23.28 -13.89
N VAL A 15 -20.47 22.12 -13.46
CA VAL A 15 -19.51 22.03 -12.36
C VAL A 15 -18.11 22.40 -12.83
N GLU A 16 -17.70 23.61 -12.49
CA GLU A 16 -16.32 24.05 -12.60
C GLU A 16 -15.52 23.75 -11.33
N VAL A 17 -14.35 23.13 -11.51
CA VAL A 17 -13.41 22.85 -10.42
C VAL A 17 -12.23 23.79 -10.52
N LYS A 18 -11.96 24.52 -9.44
CA LYS A 18 -10.84 25.46 -9.39
C LYS A 18 -9.53 24.70 -9.44
N LYS A 19 -8.74 24.96 -10.48
CA LYS A 19 -7.37 24.47 -10.58
C LYS A 19 -6.45 25.30 -9.69
N ILE A 20 -5.64 24.64 -8.87
CA ILE A 20 -4.58 25.29 -8.10
C ILE A 20 -3.24 25.21 -8.83
N VAL A 21 -2.39 26.22 -8.60
CA VAL A 21 -1.01 26.24 -9.07
C VAL A 21 -0.14 25.76 -7.93
N CYS A 22 0.38 24.54 -8.06
CA CYS A 22 1.36 23.98 -7.13
C CYS A 22 2.75 24.16 -7.75
N SER A 23 3.76 24.49 -6.92
CA SER A 23 5.14 24.49 -7.39
C SER A 23 5.60 23.07 -7.72
N LYS A 24 6.64 22.93 -8.56
CA LYS A 24 7.07 21.62 -9.08
C LYS A 24 7.56 20.65 -7.99
N ASP A 25 8.02 21.18 -6.86
CA ASP A 25 8.63 20.43 -5.76
C ASP A 25 7.71 20.32 -4.54
N GLU A 26 6.51 20.88 -4.62
CA GLU A 26 5.56 20.94 -3.51
C GLU A 26 4.55 19.81 -3.60
N ARG A 27 4.36 19.15 -2.46
CA ARG A 27 3.39 18.07 -2.29
C ARG A 27 2.36 18.51 -1.28
N ILE A 28 1.10 18.42 -1.67
CA ILE A 28 -0.03 18.72 -0.79
C ILE A 28 -0.32 17.48 0.04
N TYR A 29 -0.60 17.67 1.32
CA TYR A 29 -0.94 16.60 2.25
C TYR A 29 -2.30 16.85 2.87
N CYS A 30 -3.06 15.79 3.07
CA CYS A 30 -4.30 15.83 3.82
C CYS A 30 -4.00 16.21 5.27
N ASN A 31 -4.60 17.28 5.76
CA ASN A 31 -4.43 17.71 7.15
C ASN A 31 -5.00 16.70 8.15
N ASN A 32 -5.96 15.87 7.74
CA ASN A 32 -6.56 14.82 8.58
C ASN A 32 -5.66 13.57 8.68
N CYS A 33 -5.49 12.82 7.59
CA CYS A 33 -4.75 11.55 7.60
C CYS A 33 -3.25 11.67 7.27
N LYS A 34 -2.73 12.89 7.06
CA LYS A 34 -1.32 13.20 6.71
C LYS A 34 -0.82 12.55 5.41
N THR A 35 -1.77 12.09 4.61
CA THR A 35 -1.56 11.37 3.37
C THR A 35 -1.41 12.33 2.19
N SER A 36 -0.47 12.09 1.27
CA SER A 36 -0.26 12.99 0.13
C SER A 36 -1.42 12.99 -0.86
N ILE A 37 -1.72 14.16 -1.43
CA ILE A 37 -2.81 14.39 -2.38
C ILE A 37 -2.23 14.50 -3.80
N THR A 38 -2.81 13.75 -4.74
CA THR A 38 -2.32 13.68 -6.12
C THR A 38 -3.03 14.65 -7.08
N ASP A 39 -4.34 14.86 -6.94
CA ASP A 39 -5.10 15.74 -7.83
C ASP A 39 -6.31 16.37 -7.15
N PHE A 40 -7.45 15.68 -7.15
CA PHE A 40 -8.68 16.17 -6.55
C PHE A 40 -8.62 16.08 -5.03
N HIS A 41 -8.98 17.19 -4.38
CA HIS A 41 -9.06 17.31 -2.94
C HIS A 41 -10.02 18.44 -2.56
N ARG A 42 -10.44 18.49 -1.31
CA ARG A 42 -11.21 19.61 -0.80
C ARG A 42 -10.31 20.51 0.05
N SER A 43 -10.42 21.81 -0.15
CA SER A 43 -9.53 22.80 0.46
C SER A 43 -10.36 23.94 1.02
N CYS A 44 -10.05 24.38 2.24
CA CYS A 44 -10.74 25.51 2.84
C CYS A 44 -10.34 26.81 2.12
N PRO A 45 -11.28 27.73 1.84
CA PRO A 45 -10.96 29.03 1.25
C PRO A 45 -10.28 29.98 2.25
N SER A 46 -10.56 29.83 3.55
CA SER A 46 -10.12 30.77 4.60
C SER A 46 -8.94 30.27 5.44
N CYS A 47 -8.64 28.98 5.41
CA CYS A 47 -7.41 28.43 6.00
C CYS A 47 -6.82 27.38 5.05
N SER A 48 -5.51 27.16 5.10
CA SER A 48 -4.83 26.17 4.24
C SER A 48 -5.10 24.72 4.70
N TYR A 49 -6.35 24.40 5.00
CA TYR A 49 -6.78 23.07 5.41
C TYR A 49 -7.23 22.28 4.19
N ASP A 50 -6.43 21.29 3.81
CA ASP A 50 -6.66 20.38 2.70
C ASP A 50 -7.09 18.99 3.19
N LEU A 51 -8.05 18.40 2.49
CA LEU A 51 -8.69 17.14 2.84
C LEU A 51 -8.76 16.24 1.61
N CYS A 52 -8.22 15.02 1.72
CA CYS A 52 -8.28 14.04 0.64
C CYS A 52 -9.71 13.50 0.45
N LEU A 53 -9.98 12.94 -0.74
CA LEU A 53 -11.31 12.41 -1.07
C LEU A 53 -11.71 11.20 -0.21
N THR A 54 -10.75 10.42 0.30
CA THR A 54 -11.03 9.30 1.21
C THR A 54 -11.59 9.79 2.53
N CYS A 55 -10.92 10.73 3.21
CA CYS A 55 -11.46 11.33 4.42
C CYS A 55 -12.78 12.07 4.16
N CYS A 56 -12.97 12.66 2.98
CA CYS A 56 -14.26 13.23 2.61
C CYS A 56 -15.38 12.16 2.58
N ARG A 57 -15.09 10.94 2.13
CA ARG A 57 -16.06 9.83 2.13
C ARG A 57 -16.33 9.36 3.56
N GLU A 58 -15.29 9.15 4.36
CA GLU A 58 -15.41 8.73 5.77
C GLU A 58 -16.32 9.68 6.56
N ILE A 59 -16.06 11.00 6.47
CA ILE A 59 -16.86 12.03 7.14
C ILE A 59 -18.32 12.04 6.66
N ARG A 60 -18.57 11.79 5.37
CA ARG A 60 -19.94 11.73 4.82
C ARG A 60 -20.68 10.47 5.23
N CYS A 61 -19.97 9.37 5.39
CA CYS A 61 -20.55 8.11 5.83
C CYS A 61 -20.67 8.01 7.37
N ASN A 62 -20.34 9.09 8.11
CA ASN A 62 -20.21 9.09 9.58
C ASN A 62 -19.24 8.01 10.12
N PHE A 63 -18.28 7.56 9.30
CA PHE A 63 -17.22 6.68 9.78
C PHE A 63 -16.24 7.52 10.60
N LEU A 64 -16.35 7.42 11.92
CA LEU A 64 -15.25 7.73 12.81
C LEU A 64 -14.20 6.63 12.60
N SER A 65 -13.04 6.95 12.02
CA SER A 65 -11.88 6.07 12.12
C SER A 65 -11.51 5.93 13.60
N GLY A 66 -11.79 4.76 14.16
CA GLY A 66 -11.55 4.47 15.58
C GLY A 66 -11.94 3.06 16.05
N GLU A 67 -12.76 2.32 15.30
CA GLU A 67 -13.02 0.90 15.57
C GLU A 67 -12.61 0.06 14.35
N ILE A 68 -11.32 -0.22 14.27
CA ILE A 68 -10.96 -1.60 13.94
C ILE A 68 -11.49 -2.38 15.13
N VAL A 69 -12.44 -3.29 14.90
CA VAL A 69 -12.73 -4.36 15.85
C VAL A 69 -11.46 -5.21 15.90
N GLU A 70 -10.46 -4.73 16.65
CA GLU A 70 -9.50 -5.61 17.29
C GLU A 70 -10.36 -6.36 18.30
N GLN A 71 -10.84 -7.52 17.87
CA GLN A 71 -11.04 -8.62 18.79
C GLN A 71 -9.65 -9.07 19.26
N CYS A 72 -8.95 -8.16 19.94
CA CYS A 72 -7.86 -8.49 20.83
C CYS A 72 -8.55 -9.25 21.96
N VAL A 73 -8.55 -10.58 21.83
CA VAL A 73 -8.69 -11.45 22.99
C VAL A 73 -7.51 -11.10 23.88
N VAL A 74 -7.72 -10.17 24.80
CA VAL A 74 -6.84 -10.00 25.96
C VAL A 74 -7.04 -11.27 26.76
N VAL A 75 -6.22 -12.29 26.48
CA VAL A 75 -6.00 -13.39 27.41
C VAL A 75 -5.27 -12.75 28.59
N SER A 76 -6.04 -12.26 29.54
CA SER A 76 -5.52 -11.91 30.85
C SER A 76 -5.02 -13.18 31.51
N ASN A 77 -3.69 -13.39 31.46
CA ASN A 77 -2.99 -14.38 32.26
C ASN A 77 -3.15 -14.05 33.74
N ALA A 78 -4.09 -14.71 34.41
CA ALA A 78 -4.00 -14.99 35.83
C ALA A 78 -3.24 -16.30 35.99
N HIS A 79 -2.03 -16.22 36.54
CA HIS A 79 -1.24 -17.38 36.93
C HIS A 79 -1.95 -18.13 38.06
N SER A 80 -2.00 -19.48 37.99
CA SER A 80 -1.55 -20.39 39.06
C SER A 80 -1.96 -21.86 38.84
N HIS A 81 -0.95 -22.73 38.82
CA HIS A 81 -0.91 -24.13 39.29
C HIS A 81 -1.82 -25.23 38.69
N GLY A 82 -1.21 -26.12 37.89
CA GLY A 82 -1.23 -27.59 37.99
C GLY A 82 -2.55 -28.39 37.84
N GLY A 83 -2.65 -29.21 36.78
CA GLY A 83 -3.59 -30.35 36.69
C GLY A 83 -4.14 -30.62 35.29
N GLU A 84 -4.30 -31.90 34.94
CA GLU A 84 -4.69 -32.50 33.64
C GLU A 84 -6.14 -32.21 33.12
N PRO A 85 -6.49 -32.58 31.85
CA PRO A 85 -7.56 -31.95 31.06
C PRO A 85 -8.92 -32.67 31.10
N LEU A 86 -10.03 -31.93 30.95
CA LEU A 86 -11.37 -32.49 30.69
C LEU A 86 -12.22 -31.65 29.70
N ASP A 87 -13.09 -32.39 29.01
CA ASP A 87 -13.89 -32.15 27.79
C ASP A 87 -14.76 -30.88 27.63
N PRO A 88 -15.12 -30.51 26.38
CA PRO A 88 -15.99 -29.38 26.05
C PRO A 88 -17.45 -29.80 25.83
N HIS A 89 -18.33 -29.64 26.83
CA HIS A 89 -19.77 -29.62 26.57
C HIS A 89 -20.58 -28.74 27.54
N SER A 90 -21.42 -27.90 26.93
CA SER A 90 -22.51 -27.11 27.51
C SER A 90 -22.13 -25.79 28.20
N CYS A 91 -22.61 -24.65 27.68
CA CYS A 91 -23.89 -24.12 28.14
C CYS A 91 -24.35 -22.92 27.29
N LYS A 92 -25.68 -22.77 27.29
CA LYS A 92 -26.49 -21.98 26.38
C LYS A 92 -26.48 -20.48 26.73
N LYS A 93 -26.81 -19.67 25.72
CA LYS A 93 -27.23 -18.26 25.82
C LYS A 93 -28.26 -18.05 26.92
N GLU A 94 -28.02 -17.06 27.79
CA GLU A 94 -29.09 -16.26 28.40
C GLU A 94 -28.70 -14.78 28.35
N SER A 95 -29.67 -13.98 27.93
CA SER A 95 -29.68 -12.54 27.90
C SER A 95 -29.84 -11.97 29.30
N SER A 96 -28.99 -11.03 29.69
CA SER A 96 -29.28 -10.11 30.79
C SER A 96 -28.84 -8.71 30.41
N ASP A 97 -29.85 -7.86 30.24
CA ASP A 97 -29.71 -6.40 30.22
C ASP A 97 -29.12 -5.95 31.55
N ILE A 98 -27.91 -5.37 31.49
CA ILE A 98 -27.40 -4.51 32.56
C ILE A 98 -26.99 -3.19 31.90
N CYS A 99 -27.93 -2.24 31.96
CA CYS A 99 -27.66 -0.83 31.76
C CYS A 99 -26.71 -0.34 32.86
N LEU A 100 -25.45 -0.16 32.51
CA LEU A 100 -24.51 0.64 33.29
C LEU A 100 -24.42 2.02 32.64
N GLU A 101 -25.23 2.94 33.18
CA GLU A 101 -25.05 4.37 33.00
C GLU A 101 -23.61 4.74 33.37
N SER A 102 -22.85 5.22 32.38
CA SER A 102 -21.71 6.09 32.65
C SER A 102 -22.08 7.49 32.19
N SER A 103 -22.16 8.37 33.19
CA SER A 103 -22.38 9.79 33.09
C SER A 103 -21.36 10.46 32.16
N SER A 104 -21.90 11.11 31.13
CA SER A 104 -21.59 12.48 30.73
C SER A 104 -20.14 12.98 30.87
N LEU A 105 -19.43 13.02 29.74
CA LEU A 105 -18.93 14.25 29.08
C LEU A 105 -17.96 13.86 27.94
N ARG A 106 -18.45 13.85 26.69
CA ARG A 106 -17.57 13.94 25.49
C ARG A 106 -18.19 14.91 24.49
N PRO A 107 -17.41 15.79 23.83
CA PRO A 107 -17.92 17.06 23.30
C PRO A 107 -18.79 16.89 22.04
N GLU A 108 -19.79 17.76 21.89
CA GLU A 108 -20.70 17.90 20.75
C GLU A 108 -20.04 18.32 19.42
N HIS A 109 -18.73 18.20 19.25
CA HIS A 109 -18.04 18.55 18.01
C HIS A 109 -17.77 17.33 17.13
N LEU A 110 -18.83 16.59 16.77
CA LEU A 110 -18.70 15.60 15.69
C LEU A 110 -18.55 16.36 14.36
N TRP A 111 -17.33 16.38 13.84
CA TRP A 111 -17.06 16.91 12.50
C TRP A 111 -17.80 16.07 11.45
N LYS A 112 -18.95 16.58 11.00
CA LYS A 112 -19.92 15.88 10.13
C LYS A 112 -20.18 16.64 8.84
N ALA A 113 -20.50 15.89 7.79
CA ALA A 113 -21.02 16.47 6.57
C ALA A 113 -22.49 16.94 6.74
N MET A 114 -22.86 17.98 6.03
CA MET A 114 -24.23 18.47 5.90
C MET A 114 -25.10 17.48 5.10
N LYS A 115 -26.43 17.59 5.20
CA LYS A 115 -27.38 16.74 4.44
C LYS A 115 -27.17 16.78 2.91
N ASN A 116 -26.68 17.90 2.38
CA ASN A 116 -26.34 18.07 0.96
C ASN A 116 -24.94 17.54 0.59
N GLY A 117 -24.20 16.95 1.54
CA GLY A 117 -22.85 16.43 1.36
C GLY A 117 -21.72 17.47 1.46
N ALA A 118 -22.02 18.73 1.78
CA ALA A 118 -21.01 19.75 2.09
C ALA A 118 -20.26 19.39 3.36
N ILE A 119 -18.95 19.61 3.38
CA ILE A 119 -18.09 19.31 4.53
C ILE A 119 -17.60 20.65 5.10
N PRO A 120 -17.94 21.00 6.36
CA PRO A 120 -17.37 22.18 7.01
C PRO A 120 -15.87 21.96 7.22
N CYS A 121 -15.11 23.04 7.31
CA CYS A 121 -13.71 22.98 7.68
C CYS A 121 -13.57 22.39 9.09
N SER A 122 -12.48 21.66 9.32
CA SER A 122 -12.23 21.04 10.62
C SER A 122 -12.21 22.09 11.75
N PRO A 123 -12.57 21.75 12.99
CA PRO A 123 -12.44 22.66 14.14
C PRO A 123 -10.99 23.10 14.38
N LYS A 124 -10.82 24.16 15.17
CA LYS A 124 -9.50 24.72 15.52
C LYS A 124 -8.57 23.70 16.17
N ASP A 125 -9.11 22.81 17.00
CA ASP A 125 -8.34 21.76 17.69
C ASP A 125 -7.71 20.77 16.72
N ASN A 126 -8.30 20.60 15.54
CA ASN A 126 -7.80 19.74 14.47
C ASN A 126 -7.09 20.53 13.35
N GLY A 127 -6.78 21.81 13.59
CA GLY A 127 -6.01 22.66 12.68
C GLY A 127 -6.81 23.34 11.57
N GLY A 128 -8.15 23.28 11.58
CA GLY A 128 -9.00 24.00 10.64
C GLY A 128 -9.62 25.26 11.24
N CYS A 129 -10.43 25.99 10.47
CA CYS A 129 -11.10 27.21 10.96
C CYS A 129 -12.47 26.95 11.59
N GLY A 130 -13.15 25.87 11.24
CA GLY A 130 -14.50 25.52 11.73
C GLY A 130 -15.67 26.32 11.13
N TYR A 131 -15.43 27.34 10.30
CA TYR A 131 -16.48 28.25 9.82
C TYR A 131 -16.86 28.01 8.35
N GLU A 132 -15.87 27.82 7.47
CA GLU A 132 -16.11 27.71 6.02
C GLU A 132 -16.41 26.29 5.57
N TYR A 133 -16.97 26.14 4.37
CA TYR A 133 -17.09 24.85 3.71
C TYR A 133 -15.86 24.56 2.83
N LEU A 134 -15.43 23.30 2.82
CA LEU A 134 -14.30 22.88 1.99
C LEU A 134 -14.72 22.78 0.51
N GLU A 135 -13.99 23.47 -0.36
CA GLU A 135 -14.24 23.54 -1.81
C GLU A 135 -13.45 22.47 -2.56
N LEU A 136 -14.05 21.84 -3.57
CA LEU A 136 -13.33 20.92 -4.44
C LEU A 136 -12.34 21.69 -5.32
N LYS A 137 -11.06 21.30 -5.26
CA LYS A 137 -9.97 21.81 -6.09
C LYS A 137 -9.28 20.65 -6.81
N CYS A 138 -8.55 20.97 -7.88
CA CYS A 138 -7.71 20.00 -8.62
C CYS A 138 -6.32 20.57 -8.93
N ILE A 139 -5.34 19.70 -9.10
CA ILE A 139 -3.96 20.07 -9.46
C ILE A 139 -3.78 19.98 -10.97
N PHE A 140 -4.37 18.95 -11.59
CA PHE A 140 -4.31 18.73 -13.03
C PHE A 140 -5.48 19.41 -13.77
N PRO A 141 -5.33 19.74 -15.06
CA PRO A 141 -6.41 20.33 -15.85
C PRO A 141 -7.63 19.40 -15.91
N GLN A 142 -8.82 19.84 -15.51
CA GLN A 142 -10.03 19.00 -15.37
C GLN A 142 -10.34 18.08 -16.58
N ASN A 143 -9.94 18.47 -17.79
CA ASN A 143 -10.16 17.71 -19.03
C ASN A 143 -9.03 16.74 -19.41
N TRP A 144 -7.97 16.58 -18.61
CA TRP A 144 -6.84 15.75 -18.99
C TRP A 144 -7.22 14.27 -19.15
N ILE A 145 -8.01 13.73 -18.19
CA ILE A 145 -8.53 12.35 -18.26
C ILE A 145 -9.51 12.19 -19.41
N SER A 146 -10.41 13.16 -19.61
CA SER A 146 -11.38 13.12 -20.72
C SER A 146 -10.69 13.13 -22.07
N LYS A 147 -9.68 13.99 -22.27
CA LYS A 147 -8.84 14.02 -23.48
C LYS A 147 -8.09 12.71 -23.68
N LEU A 148 -7.58 12.09 -22.60
CA LEU A 148 -6.94 10.79 -22.67
C LEU A 148 -7.94 9.71 -23.11
N ARG A 149 -9.13 9.67 -22.51
CA ARG A 149 -10.22 8.76 -22.90
C ARG A 149 -10.63 8.94 -24.36
N GLU A 150 -10.78 10.16 -24.84
CA GLU A 150 -11.10 10.44 -26.25
C GLU A 150 -9.99 10.00 -27.20
N LYS A 151 -8.71 10.18 -26.83
CA LYS A 151 -7.58 9.64 -27.61
C LYS A 151 -7.66 8.12 -27.68
N VAL A 152 -7.90 7.44 -26.56
CA VAL A 152 -8.04 5.98 -26.50
C VAL A 152 -9.22 5.51 -27.36
N LYS A 153 -10.39 6.13 -27.23
CA LYS A 153 -11.58 5.81 -28.05
C LYS A 153 -11.29 5.95 -29.56
N ARG A 154 -10.59 7.01 -29.97
CA ARG A 154 -10.17 7.19 -31.37
C ARG A 154 -9.23 6.09 -31.83
N LEU A 155 -8.26 5.68 -31.01
CA LEU A 155 -7.32 4.62 -31.36
C LEU A 155 -8.03 3.25 -31.49
N ILE A 156 -8.96 2.94 -30.59
CA ILE A 156 -9.79 1.73 -30.67
C ILE A 156 -10.52 1.68 -32.02
N LYS A 157 -11.16 2.78 -32.40
CA LYS A 157 -11.88 2.90 -33.68
C LYS A 157 -10.95 2.74 -34.89
N VAL A 158 -9.80 3.42 -34.89
CA VAL A 158 -8.82 3.36 -36.00
C VAL A 158 -8.23 1.97 -36.16
N HIS A 159 -8.10 1.20 -35.08
CA HIS A 159 -7.53 -0.14 -35.11
C HIS A 159 -8.58 -1.27 -35.14
N GLY A 160 -9.87 -0.93 -35.23
CA GLY A 160 -10.95 -1.92 -35.28
C GLY A 160 -11.03 -2.81 -34.04
N LEU A 161 -10.67 -2.29 -32.86
CA LEU A 161 -10.61 -3.06 -31.61
C LEU A 161 -11.93 -2.99 -30.81
N GLU A 162 -13.03 -2.59 -31.44
CA GLU A 162 -14.32 -2.35 -30.78
C GLU A 162 -14.93 -3.65 -30.21
N ASP A 163 -14.66 -4.80 -30.84
CA ASP A 163 -15.21 -6.11 -30.46
C ASP A 163 -14.23 -6.99 -29.66
N LYS A 164 -13.09 -6.45 -29.23
CA LYS A 164 -12.13 -7.24 -28.44
C LYS A 164 -12.76 -7.57 -27.08
N PRO A 165 -12.77 -8.85 -26.65
CA PRO A 165 -13.29 -9.19 -25.35
C PRO A 165 -12.54 -8.42 -24.27
N THR A 166 -13.30 -7.74 -23.40
CA THR A 166 -12.78 -7.22 -22.15
C THR A 166 -12.17 -8.39 -21.38
N VAL A 167 -11.00 -8.19 -20.78
CA VAL A 167 -10.35 -9.20 -19.92
C VAL A 167 -11.40 -9.83 -19.02
N SER A 168 -11.65 -11.12 -19.18
CA SER A 168 -12.66 -11.80 -18.38
C SER A 168 -12.19 -11.78 -16.93
N ALA A 169 -12.98 -11.18 -16.04
CA ALA A 169 -12.73 -11.26 -14.61
C ALA A 169 -12.79 -12.71 -14.12
N TRP A 170 -13.37 -13.64 -14.88
CA TRP A 170 -13.43 -15.04 -14.54
C TRP A 170 -12.18 -15.80 -14.99
N CYS A 171 -11.51 -16.47 -14.05
CA CYS A 171 -10.44 -17.41 -14.33
C CYS A 171 -10.90 -18.82 -13.95
N SER A 172 -11.06 -19.70 -14.94
CA SER A 172 -11.46 -21.09 -14.72
C SER A 172 -10.31 -21.98 -14.25
N SER A 173 -9.06 -21.63 -14.55
CA SER A 173 -7.87 -22.45 -14.21
C SER A 173 -7.39 -22.27 -12.76
N CYS A 174 -7.75 -21.17 -12.11
CA CYS A 174 -7.42 -20.89 -10.70
C CYS A 174 -8.52 -21.29 -9.71
N PHE A 175 -9.66 -21.79 -10.18
CA PHE A 175 -10.75 -22.27 -9.32
C PHE A 175 -10.66 -23.79 -9.18
N LYS A 176 -10.46 -24.28 -7.96
CA LYS A 176 -10.63 -25.71 -7.66
C LYS A 176 -12.08 -25.94 -7.23
N SER A 177 -12.84 -26.74 -7.98
CA SER A 177 -14.00 -27.42 -7.39
C SER A 177 -13.49 -28.37 -6.31
N HIS A 178 -14.29 -28.56 -5.28
CA HIS A 178 -13.87 -29.14 -4.00
C HIS A 178 -13.43 -30.64 -4.06
N ASP A 179 -13.42 -31.27 -5.24
CA ASP A 179 -13.32 -32.74 -5.38
C ASP A 179 -12.31 -33.29 -6.42
N GLU A 180 -11.49 -32.48 -7.11
CA GLU A 180 -10.46 -33.03 -8.01
C GLU A 180 -9.11 -33.24 -7.30
N ILE A 181 -9.01 -34.39 -6.65
CA ILE A 181 -7.76 -35.00 -6.17
C ILE A 181 -6.88 -35.32 -7.40
N GLY A 182 -5.84 -34.52 -7.67
CA GLY A 182 -4.76 -35.00 -8.54
C GLY A 182 -3.84 -33.98 -9.21
N SER A 183 -4.27 -32.75 -9.48
CA SER A 183 -3.38 -31.76 -10.12
C SER A 183 -3.12 -30.57 -9.19
N ILE A 184 -1.90 -30.52 -8.64
CA ILE A 184 -1.40 -29.31 -8.00
C ILE A 184 -1.17 -28.32 -9.15
N ASN A 185 -2.10 -27.38 -9.36
CA ASN A 185 -1.81 -26.23 -10.20
C ASN A 185 -0.63 -25.49 -9.53
N GLU A 186 0.56 -25.60 -10.14
CA GLU A 186 1.81 -25.05 -9.61
C GLU A 186 1.77 -23.52 -9.46
N ASN A 187 0.80 -22.88 -10.12
CA ASN A 187 0.58 -21.45 -10.08
C ASN A 187 -0.44 -21.03 -9.01
N LEU A 188 -0.80 -21.90 -8.07
CA LEU A 188 -1.63 -21.57 -6.92
C LEU A 188 -0.89 -21.80 -5.61
N ARG A 189 -1.03 -20.86 -4.67
CA ARG A 189 -0.50 -20.97 -3.30
C ARG A 189 -1.64 -20.88 -2.30
N LYS A 190 -1.74 -21.88 -1.42
CA LYS A 190 -2.69 -21.85 -0.31
C LYS A 190 -2.32 -20.72 0.66
N ALA A 191 -3.26 -19.81 0.90
CA ALA A 191 -3.10 -18.66 1.79
C ALA A 191 -3.93 -18.80 3.07
N ALA A 192 -5.04 -19.54 3.02
CA ALA A 192 -5.89 -19.79 4.18
C ALA A 192 -6.55 -21.19 4.13
N THR A 193 -7.14 -21.60 5.25
CA THR A 193 -7.99 -22.79 5.34
C THR A 193 -9.30 -22.39 6.00
N ARG A 194 -10.23 -21.84 5.21
CA ARG A 194 -11.57 -21.42 5.65
C ARG A 194 -12.63 -22.26 4.94
N GLU A 195 -13.54 -22.85 5.70
CA GLU A 195 -14.64 -23.63 5.12
C GLU A 195 -15.57 -22.72 4.28
N GLY A 196 -15.94 -23.18 3.09
CA GLY A 196 -16.86 -22.47 2.20
C GLY A 196 -16.31 -21.20 1.53
N SER A 197 -15.01 -20.89 1.67
CA SER A 197 -14.41 -19.71 1.05
C SER A 197 -13.69 -20.02 -0.26
N SER A 198 -13.89 -19.17 -1.28
CA SER A 198 -13.25 -19.27 -2.59
C SER A 198 -11.90 -18.55 -2.67
N ASP A 199 -11.51 -17.78 -1.64
CA ASP A 199 -10.28 -16.96 -1.59
C ASP A 199 -9.11 -17.64 -0.86
N ASN A 200 -9.24 -18.93 -0.54
CA ASN A 200 -8.22 -19.70 0.19
C ASN A 200 -6.90 -19.86 -0.58
N TYR A 201 -6.89 -19.61 -1.89
CA TYR A 201 -5.74 -19.76 -2.78
C TYR A 201 -5.45 -18.45 -3.51
N LEU A 202 -4.17 -18.09 -3.53
CA LEU A 202 -3.65 -16.96 -4.28
C LEU A 202 -2.98 -17.44 -5.56
N TYR A 203 -3.13 -16.65 -6.61
CA TYR A 203 -2.40 -16.85 -7.86
C TYR A 203 -0.91 -16.54 -7.64
N CYS A 204 -0.08 -17.52 -8.00
CA CYS A 204 1.30 -17.64 -7.60
C CYS A 204 2.23 -18.19 -8.73
N PRO A 205 2.28 -17.55 -9.90
CA PRO A 205 3.07 -18.02 -11.05
C PRO A 205 4.58 -17.91 -10.82
N SER A 206 5.39 -18.59 -11.62
CA SER A 206 6.82 -18.32 -11.70
C SER A 206 7.13 -17.12 -12.61
N ALA A 207 8.29 -16.49 -12.42
CA ALA A 207 8.72 -15.39 -13.28
C ALA A 207 8.86 -15.80 -14.76
N SER A 208 9.19 -17.07 -15.01
CA SER A 208 9.26 -17.66 -16.35
C SER A 208 7.88 -17.71 -17.02
N ASP A 209 6.82 -18.06 -16.28
CA ASP A 209 5.45 -18.10 -16.79
C ASP A 209 4.97 -16.71 -17.22
N VAL A 210 5.28 -15.70 -16.40
CA VAL A 210 4.92 -14.29 -16.66
C VAL A 210 5.53 -13.76 -17.96
N LYS A 211 6.73 -14.21 -18.34
CA LYS A 211 7.46 -13.72 -19.51
C LYS A 211 6.77 -14.07 -20.85
N TYR A 212 5.97 -15.15 -20.90
CA TYR A 212 5.46 -15.72 -22.16
C TYR A 212 3.97 -15.50 -22.44
N GLY A 213 3.25 -14.67 -21.66
CA GLY A 213 1.88 -14.26 -22.03
C GLY A 213 0.83 -14.23 -20.92
N ASP A 214 1.22 -14.02 -19.66
CA ASP A 214 0.30 -14.15 -18.51
C ASP A 214 -0.35 -12.82 -18.05
N LEU A 215 -0.32 -11.78 -18.89
CA LEU A 215 -0.78 -10.45 -18.52
C LEU A 215 -2.31 -10.40 -18.33
N GLU A 216 -3.07 -11.04 -19.21
CA GLU A 216 -4.54 -11.04 -19.15
C GLU A 216 -5.04 -11.79 -17.90
N HIS A 217 -4.35 -12.88 -17.53
CA HIS A 217 -4.64 -13.64 -16.33
C HIS A 217 -4.36 -12.81 -15.06
N PHE A 218 -3.20 -12.15 -15.00
CA PHE A 218 -2.89 -11.19 -13.95
C PHE A 218 -3.96 -10.10 -13.87
N GLN A 219 -4.38 -9.54 -14.99
CA GLN A 219 -5.44 -8.52 -15.04
C GLN A 219 -6.77 -9.04 -14.49
N GLY A 220 -7.12 -10.31 -14.73
CA GLY A 220 -8.31 -10.96 -14.17
C GLY A 220 -8.31 -11.00 -12.64
N HIS A 221 -7.18 -11.34 -12.01
CA HIS A 221 -6.99 -11.28 -10.56
C HIS A 221 -6.95 -9.82 -10.06
N TRP A 222 -6.24 -8.96 -10.78
CA TRP A 222 -6.02 -7.57 -10.39
C TRP A 222 -7.32 -6.74 -10.37
N ILE A 223 -8.23 -6.97 -11.31
CA ILE A 223 -9.54 -6.30 -11.36
C ILE A 223 -10.40 -6.66 -10.12
N LYS A 224 -10.20 -7.83 -9.52
CA LYS A 224 -10.89 -8.24 -8.29
C LYS A 224 -10.26 -7.67 -7.01
N GLY A 225 -9.09 -7.02 -7.12
CA GLY A 225 -8.31 -6.59 -5.96
C GLY A 225 -7.57 -7.73 -5.25
N GLU A 226 -7.37 -8.88 -5.93
CA GLU A 226 -6.66 -10.03 -5.37
C GLU A 226 -5.13 -9.82 -5.48
N PRO A 227 -4.35 -10.08 -4.40
CA PRO A 227 -2.89 -10.00 -4.47
C PRO A 227 -2.32 -11.17 -5.28
N VAL A 228 -1.21 -10.91 -5.98
CA VAL A 228 -0.50 -11.89 -6.82
C VAL A 228 0.95 -12.04 -6.35
N ILE A 229 1.44 -13.29 -6.30
CA ILE A 229 2.81 -13.62 -5.86
C ILE A 229 3.60 -14.19 -7.03
N VAL A 230 4.62 -13.49 -7.52
CA VAL A 230 5.49 -14.05 -8.57
C VAL A 230 6.72 -14.70 -7.93
N ARG A 231 6.87 -16.01 -8.13
CA ARG A 231 7.99 -16.81 -7.64
C ARG A 231 9.21 -16.64 -8.54
N ASN A 232 10.40 -16.86 -7.97
CA ASN A 232 11.65 -16.96 -8.74
C ASN A 232 12.02 -15.73 -9.59
N ALA A 233 11.62 -14.52 -9.16
CA ALA A 233 11.88 -13.28 -9.90
C ALA A 233 13.37 -12.99 -10.16
N LEU A 234 14.27 -13.54 -9.35
CA LEU A 234 15.72 -13.36 -9.49
C LEU A 234 16.36 -14.27 -10.54
N GLU A 235 15.75 -15.41 -10.88
CA GLU A 235 16.32 -16.37 -11.85
C GLU A 235 16.48 -15.77 -13.25
N LEU A 236 15.71 -14.72 -13.56
CA LEU A 236 15.74 -14.03 -14.85
C LEU A 236 16.70 -12.82 -14.88
N THR A 237 17.49 -12.62 -13.83
CA THR A 237 18.36 -11.44 -13.67
C THR A 237 19.84 -11.76 -13.88
N SER A 238 20.70 -10.74 -13.82
CA SER A 238 22.15 -10.87 -13.95
C SER A 238 22.86 -11.57 -12.77
N GLY A 239 22.13 -11.90 -11.70
CA GLY A 239 22.67 -12.63 -10.55
C GLY A 239 23.59 -11.79 -9.66
N LEU A 240 23.38 -10.47 -9.55
CA LEU A 240 24.11 -9.66 -8.57
C LEU A 240 23.79 -10.13 -7.16
N SER A 241 24.81 -10.13 -6.30
CA SER A 241 24.61 -10.40 -4.88
C SER A 241 23.94 -9.22 -4.20
N TRP A 242 22.90 -9.55 -3.44
CA TRP A 242 22.11 -8.67 -2.59
C TRP A 242 22.53 -8.77 -1.12
N GLU A 243 23.66 -9.42 -0.84
CA GLU A 243 24.21 -9.51 0.51
C GLU A 243 24.53 -8.11 1.08
N PRO A 244 24.24 -7.86 2.36
CA PRO A 244 24.47 -6.55 2.99
C PRO A 244 25.89 -6.01 2.81
N MET A 245 26.90 -6.88 2.92
CA MET A 245 28.31 -6.50 2.73
C MET A 245 28.64 -6.08 1.30
N VAL A 246 28.03 -6.74 0.31
CA VAL A 246 28.20 -6.40 -1.11
C VAL A 246 27.55 -5.05 -1.40
N MET A 247 26.31 -4.84 -0.95
CA MET A 247 25.62 -3.57 -1.10
C MET A 247 26.34 -2.42 -0.38
N TRP A 248 26.86 -2.67 0.82
CA TRP A 248 27.63 -1.69 1.58
C TRP A 248 28.90 -1.25 0.85
N ARG A 249 29.69 -2.20 0.34
CA ARG A 249 30.91 -1.92 -0.42
C ARG A 249 30.62 -1.10 -1.67
N ALA A 250 29.60 -1.49 -2.44
CA ALA A 250 29.18 -0.78 -3.64
C ALA A 250 28.82 0.70 -3.37
N MET A 251 28.26 1.01 -2.20
CA MET A 251 27.98 2.39 -1.82
C MET A 251 29.22 3.21 -1.44
N ARG A 252 30.18 2.59 -0.74
CA ARG A 252 31.41 3.28 -0.31
C ARG A 252 32.28 3.68 -1.49
N GLU A 253 32.37 2.83 -2.51
CA GLU A 253 33.18 3.08 -3.71
C GLU A 253 32.75 4.35 -4.46
N LEU A 254 31.45 4.67 -4.49
CA LEU A 254 30.93 5.88 -5.13
C LEU A 254 31.19 7.16 -4.34
N THR A 255 31.44 7.05 -3.02
CA THR A 255 31.73 8.22 -2.16
C THR A 255 33.17 8.71 -2.36
N TYR A 256 34.10 7.83 -2.75
CA TYR A 256 35.51 8.16 -2.98
C TYR A 256 35.75 8.99 -4.26
N HIS A 257 34.86 8.93 -5.25
CA HIS A 257 35.01 9.63 -6.54
C HIS A 257 34.50 11.09 -6.58
N GLY A 258 34.46 11.78 -5.43
CA GLY A 258 34.42 13.25 -5.40
C GLY A 258 33.14 13.93 -4.89
N SER A 259 32.18 13.21 -4.29
CA SER A 259 31.05 13.85 -3.61
C SER A 259 31.39 14.17 -2.15
N LYS A 260 32.01 15.34 -1.91
CA LYS A 260 32.40 15.84 -0.56
C LYS A 260 31.23 16.22 0.38
N HIS A 261 29.99 15.85 0.09
CA HIS A 261 28.81 16.26 0.89
C HIS A 261 27.81 15.14 1.09
N LEU A 262 28.19 14.03 1.74
CA LEU A 262 27.22 13.05 2.23
C LEU A 262 27.65 12.47 3.59
N ASN A 263 28.00 13.35 4.54
CA ASN A 263 27.92 13.00 5.97
C ASN A 263 26.44 12.85 6.33
N VAL A 264 25.86 11.69 6.03
CA VAL A 264 24.68 11.25 6.77
C VAL A 264 25.16 11.13 8.20
N LYS A 265 24.46 11.79 9.14
CA LYS A 265 24.71 11.67 10.58
C LYS A 265 24.36 10.22 10.96
N ALA A 266 25.31 9.33 10.69
CA ALA A 266 25.33 7.95 11.07
C ALA A 266 25.52 7.93 12.59
N ILE A 267 24.47 8.20 13.34
CA ILE A 267 24.50 7.89 14.77
C ILE A 267 24.51 6.36 14.97
N ASP A 268 24.27 5.55 13.92
CA ASP A 268 24.27 4.08 14.00
C ASP A 268 24.55 3.37 12.65
N CYS A 269 25.28 3.99 11.70
CA CYS A 269 25.55 3.36 10.38
C CYS A 269 26.96 2.79 10.21
N LEU A 270 27.88 3.04 11.16
CA LEU A 270 29.14 2.28 11.21
C LEU A 270 28.88 0.85 11.70
N ASP A 271 27.83 0.66 12.49
CA ASP A 271 27.35 -0.63 12.98
C ASP A 271 26.56 -1.44 11.93
N TRP A 272 26.42 -0.93 10.69
CA TRP A 272 25.70 -1.59 9.59
C TRP A 272 26.19 -3.02 9.32
N CYS A 273 27.48 -3.26 9.48
CA CYS A 273 28.12 -4.54 9.17
C CYS A 273 28.46 -5.38 10.40
N GLU A 274 28.56 -4.77 11.59
CA GLU A 274 28.93 -5.48 12.82
C GLU A 274 27.68 -5.79 13.66
N GLY A 275 26.69 -4.89 13.71
CA GLY A 275 25.43 -5.11 14.40
C GLY A 275 24.51 -6.09 13.66
N TYR A 276 24.29 -5.89 12.35
CA TYR A 276 23.35 -6.70 11.55
C TYR A 276 23.75 -8.17 11.34
N SER A 277 25.03 -8.51 11.50
CA SER A 277 25.53 -9.89 11.38
C SER A 277 25.52 -10.67 12.69
N GLU A 278 25.53 -9.99 13.84
CA GLU A 278 25.71 -10.65 15.15
C GLU A 278 24.44 -10.64 16.00
N GLY A 279 23.47 -9.78 15.67
CA GLY A 279 22.25 -9.58 16.45
C GLY A 279 22.51 -8.78 17.71
N ARG A 280 21.50 -8.04 18.17
CA ARG A 280 21.57 -7.27 19.42
C ARG A 280 20.51 -7.74 20.39
N ALA A 281 20.79 -7.62 21.68
CA ALA A 281 19.84 -7.89 22.73
C ALA A 281 19.82 -6.76 23.76
N HIS A 282 18.64 -6.48 24.28
CA HIS A 282 18.41 -5.63 25.43
C HIS A 282 19.03 -6.22 26.70
N CYS A 283 19.10 -5.40 27.76
CA CYS A 283 19.69 -5.79 29.04
C CYS A 283 18.95 -6.94 29.75
N ASP A 284 17.69 -7.19 29.39
CA ASP A 284 16.87 -8.32 29.81
C ASP A 284 17.05 -9.57 28.93
N SER A 285 18.06 -9.56 28.04
CA SER A 285 18.36 -10.62 27.07
C SER A 285 17.31 -10.80 25.97
N TRP A 286 16.34 -9.89 25.86
CA TRP A 286 15.41 -9.88 24.71
C TRP A 286 16.11 -9.37 23.46
N PRO A 287 15.89 -10.00 22.30
CA PRO A 287 16.48 -9.52 21.07
C PRO A 287 15.91 -8.17 20.63
N GLU A 288 16.78 -7.28 20.14
CA GLU A 288 16.37 -6.01 19.55
C GLU A 288 15.82 -6.24 18.13
N MET A 289 14.63 -5.73 17.84
CA MET A 289 14.01 -5.79 16.51
C MET A 289 14.36 -4.53 15.69
N LEU A 290 15.50 -4.56 15.02
CA LEU A 290 15.97 -3.44 14.21
C LEU A 290 15.36 -3.47 12.80
N LYS A 291 14.94 -2.29 12.34
CA LYS A 291 14.49 -2.05 10.97
C LYS A 291 15.14 -0.80 10.42
N LEU A 292 15.88 -0.96 9.33
CA LEU A 292 16.30 0.14 8.49
C LEU A 292 15.32 0.33 7.34
N LYS A 293 14.76 1.53 7.26
CA LYS A 293 13.78 1.92 6.25
C LYS A 293 14.37 2.98 5.32
N ASP A 294 14.06 2.85 4.04
CA ASP A 294 14.38 3.79 2.96
C ASP A 294 15.88 4.15 2.94
N TRP A 295 16.73 3.12 3.06
CA TRP A 295 18.18 3.25 2.93
C TRP A 295 18.73 2.38 1.80
N PRO A 296 19.38 2.96 0.78
CA PRO A 296 19.53 4.40 0.52
C PRO A 296 18.19 5.13 0.38
N PRO A 297 18.15 6.48 0.59
CA PRO A 297 16.95 7.24 0.35
C PRO A 297 16.50 6.99 -1.08
N SER A 298 15.21 6.75 -1.28
CA SER A 298 14.64 6.26 -2.55
C SER A 298 15.04 7.10 -3.76
N ASN A 299 15.05 8.43 -3.61
CA ASN A 299 15.48 9.39 -4.63
C ASN A 299 16.96 9.27 -5.03
N LEU A 300 17.77 8.58 -4.24
CA LEU A 300 19.21 8.38 -4.46
C LEU A 300 19.56 6.92 -4.73
N PHE A 301 18.62 5.97 -4.74
CA PHE A 301 18.94 4.55 -4.84
C PHE A 301 19.66 4.22 -6.15
N GLU A 302 19.08 4.58 -7.31
CA GLU A 302 19.70 4.33 -8.62
C GLU A 302 21.02 5.11 -8.81
N GLN A 303 21.21 6.22 -8.08
CA GLN A 303 22.46 6.98 -8.09
C GLN A 303 23.55 6.30 -7.23
N LYS A 304 23.19 5.79 -6.05
CA LYS A 304 24.10 5.19 -5.07
C LYS A 304 24.35 3.70 -5.30
N LEU A 305 23.45 3.02 -5.99
CA LEU A 305 23.55 1.60 -6.30
C LEU A 305 23.05 1.36 -7.74
N PRO A 306 23.73 1.90 -8.77
CA PRO A 306 23.24 1.86 -10.14
C PRO A 306 23.09 0.44 -10.70
N ARG A 307 24.04 -0.45 -10.41
CA ARG A 307 24.00 -1.85 -10.86
C ARG A 307 22.81 -2.60 -10.24
N HIS A 308 22.64 -2.47 -8.92
CA HIS A 308 21.49 -3.05 -8.21
C HIS A 308 20.18 -2.42 -8.64
N GLY A 309 20.14 -1.11 -8.91
CA GLY A 309 18.96 -0.43 -9.45
C GLY A 309 18.51 -1.03 -10.78
N ILE A 310 19.44 -1.19 -11.72
CA ILE A 310 19.16 -1.82 -13.02
C ILE A 310 18.67 -3.26 -12.83
N GLU A 311 19.36 -4.05 -12.01
CA GLU A 311 18.98 -5.43 -11.78
C GLU A 311 17.59 -5.54 -11.14
N PHE A 312 17.30 -4.73 -10.12
CA PHE A 312 16.01 -4.73 -9.46
C PHE A 312 14.87 -4.38 -10.44
N ILE A 313 15.03 -3.33 -11.25
CA ILE A 313 14.04 -2.98 -12.28
C ILE A 313 13.90 -4.08 -13.34
N SER A 314 15.00 -4.75 -13.69
CA SER A 314 14.97 -5.89 -14.62
C SER A 314 14.22 -7.10 -14.07
N ALA A 315 14.19 -7.27 -12.75
CA ALA A 315 13.52 -8.37 -12.04
C ALA A 315 12.01 -8.16 -11.85
N LEU A 316 11.49 -6.96 -12.10
CA LEU A 316 10.08 -6.66 -11.85
C LEU A 316 9.16 -7.49 -12.77
N PRO A 317 8.17 -8.21 -12.22
CA PRO A 317 7.14 -8.88 -13.03
C PRO A 317 6.13 -7.87 -13.59
N TYR A 318 5.41 -8.24 -14.65
CA TYR A 318 4.35 -7.41 -15.26
C TYR A 318 4.82 -5.96 -15.52
N LYS A 319 5.92 -5.81 -16.25
CA LYS A 319 6.60 -4.52 -16.49
C LYS A 319 5.72 -3.47 -17.16
N GLU A 320 4.66 -3.90 -17.83
CA GLU A 320 3.58 -3.06 -18.34
C GLU A 320 2.98 -2.18 -17.24
N TYR A 321 2.82 -2.76 -16.04
CA TYR A 321 2.29 -2.13 -14.83
C TYR A 321 3.40 -1.64 -13.89
N THR A 322 4.49 -2.40 -13.73
CA THR A 322 5.45 -2.18 -12.64
C THR A 322 6.66 -1.33 -13.04
N HIS A 323 6.98 -1.24 -14.33
CA HIS A 323 8.21 -0.54 -14.73
C HIS A 323 8.05 0.98 -14.55
N PRO A 324 8.94 1.66 -13.81
CA PRO A 324 8.74 3.05 -13.39
C PRO A 324 8.96 4.09 -14.50
N ARG A 325 9.62 3.70 -15.61
CA ARG A 325 9.89 4.57 -16.77
C ARG A 325 9.11 4.21 -18.04
N THR A 326 9.06 2.93 -18.40
CA THR A 326 8.50 2.45 -19.68
C THR A 326 7.18 1.69 -19.54
N GLY A 327 6.70 1.44 -18.31
CA GLY A 327 5.45 0.74 -18.08
C GLY A 327 4.27 1.52 -18.67
N PHE A 328 3.67 0.99 -19.73
CA PHE A 328 2.65 1.72 -20.48
C PHE A 328 1.27 1.72 -19.79
N LEU A 329 1.02 0.75 -18.90
CA LEU A 329 -0.16 0.68 -18.02
C LEU A 329 0.12 1.32 -16.64
N ASN A 330 1.37 1.69 -16.36
CA ASN A 330 1.73 2.48 -15.18
C ASN A 330 1.36 3.96 -15.40
N MET A 331 0.28 4.43 -14.78
CA MET A 331 -0.19 5.81 -14.92
C MET A 331 0.82 6.84 -14.41
N ALA A 332 1.69 6.47 -13.46
CA ALA A 332 2.73 7.37 -12.97
C ALA A 332 3.70 7.82 -14.08
N THR A 333 3.89 7.00 -15.12
CA THR A 333 4.71 7.34 -16.30
C THR A 333 4.01 8.30 -17.25
N LYS A 334 2.68 8.45 -17.13
CA LYS A 334 1.83 9.24 -18.03
C LYS A 334 1.41 10.59 -17.44
N LEU A 335 1.85 10.89 -16.20
CA LEU A 335 1.61 12.18 -15.58
C LEU A 335 2.31 13.30 -16.38
N PRO A 336 1.72 14.51 -16.45
CA PRO A 336 2.30 15.64 -17.19
C PRO A 336 3.74 15.94 -16.76
N GLU A 337 4.62 16.36 -17.68
CA GLU A 337 6.05 16.60 -17.38
C GLU A 337 6.31 17.61 -16.26
N LYS A 338 5.41 18.59 -16.09
CA LYS A 338 5.51 19.62 -15.04
C LYS A 338 4.87 19.21 -13.71
N SER A 339 4.46 17.95 -13.55
CA SER A 339 3.88 17.43 -12.32
C SER A 339 4.94 16.81 -11.41
N LEU A 340 4.74 16.94 -10.10
CA LEU A 340 5.54 16.20 -9.13
C LEU A 340 5.19 14.71 -9.28
N LYS A 341 6.13 13.92 -9.77
CA LYS A 341 5.94 12.47 -9.88
C LYS A 341 5.88 11.85 -8.48
N PRO A 342 5.07 10.79 -8.26
CA PRO A 342 5.15 10.01 -7.05
C PRO A 342 6.59 9.49 -6.89
N ASP A 343 7.03 9.33 -5.65
CA ASP A 343 8.25 8.57 -5.40
C ASP A 343 7.96 7.10 -5.72
N LEU A 344 8.36 6.68 -6.93
CA LEU A 344 8.15 5.32 -7.42
C LEU A 344 9.15 4.34 -6.79
N GLY A 345 10.13 4.81 -6.01
CA GLY A 345 11.20 3.98 -5.50
C GLY A 345 12.26 3.67 -6.57
N PRO A 346 13.09 2.63 -6.37
CA PRO A 346 12.99 1.62 -5.31
C PRO A 346 13.17 2.16 -3.88
N LYS A 347 12.40 1.57 -2.95
CA LYS A 347 12.53 1.75 -1.50
C LYS A 347 13.07 0.47 -0.87
N THR A 348 14.03 0.63 0.03
CA THR A 348 14.70 -0.49 0.70
C THR A 348 14.21 -0.64 2.13
N TYR A 349 13.95 -1.88 2.53
CA TYR A 349 13.61 -2.24 3.90
C TYR A 349 14.51 -3.39 4.31
N ILE A 350 15.25 -3.21 5.39
CA ILE A 350 16.14 -4.22 5.95
C ILE A 350 15.75 -4.40 7.39
N ALA A 351 15.41 -5.61 7.79
CA ALA A 351 14.94 -5.86 9.13
C ALA A 351 15.36 -7.23 9.65
N TYR A 352 15.51 -7.31 10.96
CA TYR A 352 15.59 -8.57 11.69
C TYR A 352 14.23 -9.24 11.80
N GLY A 353 14.23 -10.56 11.87
CA GLY A 353 13.06 -11.36 12.20
C GLY A 353 13.45 -12.56 13.05
N PHE A 354 12.46 -13.14 13.72
CA PHE A 354 12.60 -14.42 14.41
C PHE A 354 11.82 -15.50 13.66
N ALA A 355 12.25 -16.74 13.82
CA ALA A 355 11.51 -17.89 13.31
C ALA A 355 10.24 -18.15 14.14
N ASP A 356 10.35 -17.97 15.46
CA ASP A 356 9.26 -18.14 16.41
C ASP A 356 8.53 -16.80 16.62
N GLU A 357 7.19 -16.84 16.69
CA GLU A 357 6.38 -15.70 17.08
C GLU A 357 6.53 -15.48 18.59
N LEU A 358 7.10 -14.35 18.98
CA LEU A 358 7.46 -14.06 20.38
C LEU A 358 6.29 -13.47 21.19
N GLY A 359 5.10 -13.33 20.60
CA GLY A 359 3.84 -12.99 21.28
C GLY A 359 3.67 -11.54 21.75
N HIS A 360 4.72 -10.70 21.66
CA HIS A 360 4.72 -9.31 22.13
C HIS A 360 4.64 -8.24 21.01
N GLY A 361 4.21 -8.61 19.81
CA GLY A 361 4.16 -7.68 18.67
C GLY A 361 5.53 -7.52 18.00
N ASP A 362 6.17 -8.64 17.72
CA ASP A 362 7.43 -8.84 16.99
C ASP A 362 7.36 -8.50 15.48
N SER A 363 6.34 -7.75 15.05
CA SER A 363 6.20 -7.31 13.67
C SER A 363 7.11 -6.12 13.38
N VAL A 364 7.98 -6.28 12.37
CA VAL A 364 8.78 -5.19 11.80
C VAL A 364 7.97 -4.18 10.99
N ALA A 365 6.72 -4.50 10.66
CA ALA A 365 5.84 -3.63 9.89
C ALA A 365 4.41 -3.72 10.44
N LYS A 366 3.98 -2.65 11.11
CA LYS A 366 2.58 -2.51 11.53
C LYS A 366 1.65 -2.55 10.32
N LEU A 367 0.43 -3.04 10.55
CA LEU A 367 -0.62 -3.05 9.55
C LEU A 367 -0.85 -1.62 9.04
N HIS A 368 -0.80 -1.46 7.72
CA HIS A 368 -1.06 -0.20 7.05
C HIS A 368 -1.61 -0.47 5.65
N CYS A 369 -2.26 0.54 5.07
CA CYS A 369 -2.71 0.52 3.69
C CYS A 369 -1.91 1.55 2.89
N ASP A 370 -1.44 1.13 1.73
CA ASP A 370 -0.78 2.01 0.79
C ASP A 370 -1.78 2.65 -0.15
N MET A 371 -1.63 3.95 -0.39
CA MET A 371 -2.47 4.69 -1.35
C MET A 371 -2.30 4.28 -2.81
N SER A 372 -1.26 3.52 -3.09
CA SER A 372 -0.78 3.27 -4.43
C SER A 372 -0.37 1.82 -4.49
N ASP A 373 -0.56 1.26 -5.66
CA ASP A 373 -0.18 -0.12 -5.91
C ASP A 373 1.31 -0.27 -5.68
N ALA A 374 1.70 -1.47 -5.28
CA ALA A 374 3.07 -1.73 -4.94
C ALA A 374 3.49 -3.12 -5.39
N VAL A 375 4.71 -3.18 -5.89
CA VAL A 375 5.41 -4.44 -6.09
C VAL A 375 6.53 -4.52 -5.08
N GLY A 376 6.49 -5.59 -4.29
CA GLY A 376 7.50 -5.95 -3.32
C GLY A 376 8.37 -7.09 -3.82
N SER A 377 9.66 -7.10 -3.46
CA SER A 377 10.56 -8.19 -3.79
C SER A 377 11.49 -8.48 -2.63
N LEU A 378 11.45 -9.73 -2.14
CA LEU A 378 12.41 -10.25 -1.19
C LEU A 378 13.70 -10.63 -1.95
N LYS A 379 14.82 -10.03 -1.55
CA LYS A 379 16.10 -10.14 -2.28
C LYS A 379 17.13 -10.98 -1.56
N PHE A 380 17.08 -11.01 -0.23
CA PHE A 380 18.06 -11.70 0.59
C PHE A 380 17.41 -12.12 1.90
N ILE A 381 17.74 -13.33 2.34
CA ILE A 381 17.50 -13.86 3.68
C ILE A 381 18.82 -14.46 4.15
N ALA A 382 19.28 -14.08 5.34
CA ALA A 382 20.36 -14.78 6.05
C ALA A 382 19.87 -15.28 7.39
N TRP A 383 20.39 -16.43 7.81
CA TRP A 383 20.21 -16.97 9.16
C TRP A 383 21.45 -16.67 10.00
N HIS A 384 21.26 -16.08 11.17
CA HIS A 384 22.32 -15.76 12.12
C HIS A 384 21.96 -16.31 13.51
N GLY A 385 22.79 -17.22 14.03
CA GLY A 385 22.55 -17.84 15.34
C GLY A 385 21.32 -18.77 15.35
N ARG A 386 20.74 -18.98 16.54
CA ARG A 386 19.73 -20.04 16.73
C ARG A 386 18.32 -19.70 16.24
N ASN A 387 17.97 -18.44 15.95
CA ASN A 387 16.59 -18.08 15.58
C ASN A 387 16.43 -16.72 14.86
N LEU A 388 17.50 -15.96 14.61
CA LEU A 388 17.42 -14.62 14.00
C LEU A 388 17.69 -14.68 12.50
N TRP A 389 16.89 -13.97 11.69
CA TRP A 389 17.12 -13.81 10.26
C TRP A 389 17.10 -12.35 9.83
N LEU A 390 17.84 -12.04 8.76
CA LEU A 390 17.93 -10.72 8.16
C LEU A 390 17.29 -10.73 6.78
N GLY A 391 16.25 -9.92 6.57
CA GLY A 391 15.55 -9.79 5.30
C GLY A 391 15.84 -8.47 4.59
N LEU A 392 16.17 -8.51 3.30
CA LEU A 392 16.19 -7.34 2.42
C LEU A 392 14.97 -7.36 1.49
N PHE A 393 14.16 -6.32 1.58
CA PHE A 393 12.97 -6.13 0.75
C PHE A 393 13.06 -4.82 -0.03
N LEU A 394 12.82 -4.90 -1.33
CA LEU A 394 12.73 -3.73 -2.22
C LEU A 394 11.32 -3.54 -2.71
N ARG A 395 10.89 -2.29 -2.79
CA ARG A 395 9.53 -1.93 -3.20
C ARG A 395 9.51 -0.81 -4.23
N VAL A 396 8.66 -0.96 -5.25
CA VAL A 396 8.30 0.12 -6.19
C VAL A 396 6.82 0.43 -6.05
N THR A 397 6.51 1.72 -6.08
CA THR A 397 5.15 2.22 -6.15
C THR A 397 4.71 2.32 -7.60
N CYS A 398 3.52 1.82 -7.90
CA CYS A 398 2.87 1.89 -9.20
C CYS A 398 1.52 2.59 -9.03
N HIS A 399 1.02 3.23 -10.08
CA HIS A 399 -0.36 3.72 -10.11
C HIS A 399 -1.10 2.99 -11.22
N LEU A 400 -1.95 2.07 -10.82
CA LEU A 400 -2.74 1.24 -11.70
C LEU A 400 -4.19 1.72 -11.63
N GLN A 401 -4.84 1.80 -12.77
CA GLN A 401 -6.27 2.09 -12.79
C GLN A 401 -7.01 0.76 -12.61
N GLY A 402 -7.20 0.34 -11.36
CA GLY A 402 -8.19 -0.68 -11.03
C GLY A 402 -9.58 -0.11 -11.26
N SER A 403 -10.33 -0.70 -12.19
CA SER A 403 -11.75 -0.43 -12.37
C SER A 403 -12.56 -0.97 -11.18
N ASN A 404 -13.44 -0.13 -10.65
CA ASN A 404 -14.62 -0.43 -9.82
C ASN A 404 -14.43 -0.76 -8.33
N CYS A 405 -14.60 0.27 -7.49
CA CYS A 405 -15.43 0.14 -6.29
C CYS A 405 -16.71 0.96 -6.51
N SER A 406 -17.59 0.46 -7.37
CA SER A 406 -19.01 0.80 -7.37
C SER A 406 -19.73 -0.33 -6.64
N ASN A 407 -19.78 -0.25 -5.32
CA ASN A 407 -20.81 -0.96 -4.56
C ASN A 407 -22.11 -0.21 -4.83
N GLU A 408 -22.79 -0.56 -5.91
CA GLU A 408 -24.24 -0.38 -6.02
C GLU A 408 -24.88 -1.41 -5.09
N SER A 409 -25.21 -0.98 -3.88
CA SER A 409 -26.22 -1.65 -3.06
C SER A 409 -27.59 -1.23 -3.58
N ASN A 410 -28.32 -2.19 -4.14
CA ASN A 410 -29.77 -2.14 -4.32
C ASN A 410 -30.49 -1.84 -2.99
#